data_AF-A0A7S1BH08-F1
#
_entry.id   AF-A0A7S1BH08-F1
#
_cell.length_a   1.000
_cell.length_b   1.000
_cell.length_c   1.000
_cell.angle_alpha   90.00
_cell.angle_beta   90.00
_cell.angle_gamma   90.00
#
_symmetry.space_group_name_H-M   'P 1'
#
loop_
_entity.id
_entity.type
_entity.pdbx_description
1 polymer ?
#
loop_
_entity_poly.entity_id
_entity_poly.type
_entity_poly.pdbx_seq_one_letter_code
_entity_poly.pdbx_strand_id
1 'polypeptide(L)'
;NENVLKYIGIPPVENYIHYRRLIWIGKIGRMPFSTAKNIGDFRAMRSAPSFDDILRLLLASQVLLSTPGPTWSFSPMSVPPPPEPFRLGYVTDVEGNLEYFSRFCALSNVLDLHESPSGPFLTLRDGCHFVYGGDAVDRGPGDIRLCRALASLKRRHPDRVFLLVGNRDLNKLRLSAELSDDDLARTIDEIPPPHWDPSAPTLRAYLAEVARSRGLPRPEDADSPAERLRYMLRHTLGCPDTFEFRREELAVLRGVPVGSVGDGDVLRSFRREAGHPDGSLRGYLEAADVAAVVGHTLFVHGAADARTVGFVPRTDSRFELPKRRPPPGRTCDGVHEWASSLNAFLRAGLADHRARPNWDPGRTTRGGEALLALQNRAAMWGRSVVSNCYGDGGCVTSRGALRRARDPDQKEREAADPLAFESVCSDPRCPEAAAWLRRNGIRRVVVGHRPTGDCPAVLAAGATGVEIVSGGTSYADPGRGDGRGRAVAVLEVVGRSAEDSRLEISGRLRSGEAYRSVFHRLHGDEIDETVGDGNLGVELDDGYWVKASTAEHYHLCRGEGRKVEYSSVPIAEMATKLKKDQIRE
;
A
#
# COMPACT_ATOMS: atom_id res chain seq x y z
N ASN A 1 -36.30 -26.69 9.19
CA ASN A 1 -35.27 -26.01 10.01
C ASN A 1 -34.46 -25.13 9.06
N GLU A 2 -34.68 -23.82 9.09
CA GLU A 2 -34.09 -22.85 8.14
C GLU A 2 -32.55 -22.85 8.14
N ASN A 3 -31.94 -23.26 9.25
CA ASN A 3 -30.48 -23.29 9.39
C ASN A 3 -29.79 -24.35 8.51
N VAL A 4 -30.50 -25.41 8.12
CA VAL A 4 -29.94 -26.47 7.26
C VAL A 4 -29.86 -26.02 5.80
N LEU A 5 -30.84 -25.23 5.34
CA LEU A 5 -30.90 -24.72 3.95
C LEU A 5 -29.82 -23.67 3.68
N LYS A 6 -29.47 -22.88 4.70
CA LYS A 6 -28.38 -21.88 4.65
C LYS A 6 -26.99 -22.52 4.52
N TYR A 7 -26.82 -23.73 5.03
CA TYR A 7 -25.52 -24.45 5.02
C TYR A 7 -25.20 -25.12 3.68
N ILE A 8 -26.21 -25.40 2.85
CA ILE A 8 -26.06 -26.05 1.54
C ILE A 8 -26.19 -25.08 0.34
N GLY A 9 -26.14 -23.77 0.60
CA GLY A 9 -26.01 -22.75 -0.45
C GLY A 9 -27.26 -22.52 -1.30
N ILE A 10 -28.45 -22.86 -0.81
CA ILE A 10 -29.72 -22.54 -1.50
C ILE A 10 -30.21 -21.18 -0.98
N PRO A 11 -30.38 -20.16 -1.84
CA PRO A 11 -30.82 -18.84 -1.41
C PRO A 11 -32.30 -18.86 -0.95
N PRO A 12 -32.69 -17.98 0.00
CA PRO A 12 -34.09 -17.81 0.35
C PRO A 12 -34.79 -17.02 -0.77
N VAL A 13 -35.83 -17.59 -1.36
CA VAL A 13 -36.54 -16.97 -2.51
C VAL A 13 -37.98 -16.67 -2.10
N GLU A 14 -38.32 -15.38 -2.00
CA GLU A 14 -39.67 -14.84 -1.74
C GLU A 14 -40.68 -15.03 -2.90
N ASN A 15 -40.38 -15.80 -3.95
CA ASN A 15 -41.28 -15.97 -5.10
C ASN A 15 -41.42 -17.43 -5.58
N TYR A 16 -42.02 -18.29 -4.75
CA TYR A 16 -42.45 -19.64 -5.18
C TYR A 16 -43.98 -19.82 -5.04
N ILE A 17 -44.76 -19.04 -5.80
CA ILE A 17 -46.21 -19.26 -5.96
C ILE A 17 -46.53 -20.52 -6.81
N HIS A 18 -45.53 -21.10 -7.50
CA HIS A 18 -45.79 -22.23 -8.42
C HIS A 18 -45.70 -23.64 -7.82
N TYR A 19 -45.27 -23.84 -6.58
CA TYR A 19 -45.26 -25.19 -5.97
C TYR A 19 -46.54 -25.59 -5.24
N ARG A 20 -47.47 -24.65 -5.02
CA ARG A 20 -48.83 -24.96 -4.51
C ARG A 20 -49.74 -25.63 -5.55
N ARG A 21 -49.37 -25.62 -6.84
CA ARG A 21 -50.14 -26.33 -7.89
C ARG A 21 -49.73 -27.79 -8.09
N LEU A 22 -48.56 -28.22 -7.62
CA LEU A 22 -48.12 -29.62 -7.75
C LEU A 22 -48.61 -30.54 -6.62
N ILE A 23 -49.05 -29.98 -5.49
CA ILE A 23 -49.68 -30.74 -4.38
C ILE A 23 -51.21 -30.88 -4.59
N TRP A 24 -51.77 -30.24 -5.63
CA TRP A 24 -53.20 -30.34 -5.99
C TRP A 24 -53.45 -31.10 -7.30
N ILE A 25 -52.52 -31.97 -7.70
CA ILE A 25 -52.70 -32.97 -8.77
C ILE A 25 -52.40 -34.36 -8.18
N GLY A 26 -53.01 -34.63 -7.02
CA GLY A 26 -52.94 -35.93 -6.31
C GLY A 26 -54.32 -36.54 -6.04
N LYS A 27 -55.40 -35.94 -6.54
CA LYS A 27 -56.78 -36.44 -6.45
C LYS A 27 -57.51 -36.10 -7.75
N ILE A 28 -58.27 -37.07 -8.27
CA ILE A 28 -58.84 -37.18 -9.64
C ILE A 28 -57.79 -37.80 -10.58
N GLY A 29 -57.80 -39.09 -10.93
CA GLY A 29 -58.93 -39.98 -11.20
C GLY A 29 -59.23 -39.98 -12.70
N ARG A 30 -58.54 -40.84 -13.47
CA ARG A 30 -58.82 -41.29 -14.85
C ARG A 30 -59.30 -40.24 -15.87
N MET A 31 -58.48 -39.89 -16.85
CA MET A 31 -58.92 -39.59 -18.24
C MET A 31 -57.74 -39.66 -19.25
N PRO A 32 -57.99 -40.00 -20.53
CA PRO A 32 -56.95 -40.29 -21.52
C PRO A 32 -56.44 -39.03 -22.23
N PHE A 33 -55.14 -39.04 -22.57
CA PHE A 33 -54.48 -38.01 -23.36
C PHE A 33 -55.06 -37.95 -24.78
N SER A 34 -55.68 -36.83 -25.13
CA SER A 34 -55.69 -36.36 -26.52
C SER A 34 -55.64 -34.84 -26.53
N THR A 35 -54.74 -34.31 -27.38
CA THR A 35 -54.65 -32.94 -27.87
C THR A 35 -54.32 -31.81 -26.88
N ALA A 36 -53.06 -31.36 -26.93
CA ALA A 36 -52.74 -29.93 -27.01
C ALA A 36 -51.39 -29.75 -27.72
N LYS A 37 -51.40 -29.02 -28.83
CA LYS A 37 -50.24 -28.63 -29.64
C LYS A 37 -49.63 -27.36 -29.05
N ASN A 38 -48.31 -27.26 -29.17
CA ASN A 38 -47.45 -26.07 -29.09
C ASN A 38 -47.39 -25.35 -27.75
N ILE A 39 -46.18 -25.30 -27.18
CA ILE A 39 -45.38 -24.08 -26.97
C ILE A 39 -43.93 -24.52 -26.76
N GLY A 40 -43.02 -23.96 -27.55
CA GLY A 40 -41.58 -24.10 -27.34
C GLY A 40 -41.14 -23.32 -26.11
N ASP A 41 -40.34 -23.98 -25.27
CA ASP A 41 -39.22 -23.45 -24.48
C ASP A 41 -39.07 -24.24 -23.17
N PHE A 42 -38.34 -25.35 -23.23
CA PHE A 42 -37.73 -25.99 -22.05
C PHE A 42 -36.42 -26.68 -22.45
N ARG A 43 -35.35 -25.88 -22.59
CA ARG A 43 -33.96 -26.38 -22.56
C ARG A 43 -33.23 -25.72 -21.38
N ALA A 44 -33.69 -26.03 -20.16
CA ALA A 44 -32.97 -25.73 -18.94
C ALA A 44 -33.49 -26.61 -17.77
N MET A 45 -33.38 -27.94 -17.89
CA MET A 45 -33.52 -28.85 -16.75
C MET A 45 -32.76 -30.16 -17.04
N ARG A 46 -31.43 -30.12 -16.88
CA ARG A 46 -30.57 -31.30 -16.78
C ARG A 46 -29.59 -31.10 -15.62
N SER A 47 -30.13 -31.01 -14.40
CA SER A 47 -29.36 -31.11 -13.15
C SER A 47 -30.26 -31.11 -11.89
N ALA A 48 -31.45 -31.72 -11.96
CA ALA A 48 -32.25 -31.97 -10.76
C ALA A 48 -31.94 -33.38 -10.24
N PRO A 49 -31.63 -33.57 -8.94
CA PRO A 49 -31.46 -34.90 -8.37
C PRO A 49 -32.76 -35.70 -8.50
N SER A 50 -32.62 -37.01 -8.71
CA SER A 50 -33.78 -37.89 -8.84
C SER A 50 -34.52 -38.00 -7.52
N PHE A 51 -35.80 -38.36 -7.57
CA PHE A 51 -36.60 -38.60 -6.36
C PHE A 51 -35.96 -39.66 -5.44
N ASP A 52 -35.26 -40.63 -6.02
CA ASP A 52 -34.50 -41.66 -5.29
C ASP A 52 -33.29 -41.09 -4.53
N ASP A 53 -32.63 -40.05 -5.06
CA ASP A 53 -31.51 -39.39 -4.38
C ASP A 53 -31.98 -38.63 -3.13
N ILE A 54 -33.17 -38.04 -3.21
CA ILE A 54 -33.81 -37.35 -2.09
C ILE A 54 -34.26 -38.36 -1.03
N LEU A 55 -34.80 -39.52 -1.43
CA LEU A 55 -35.20 -40.58 -0.50
C LEU A 55 -34.00 -41.18 0.24
N ARG A 56 -32.85 -41.36 -0.45
CA ARG A 56 -31.62 -41.88 0.16
C ARG A 56 -31.02 -40.92 1.18
N LEU A 57 -31.05 -39.61 0.91
CA LEU A 57 -30.63 -38.57 1.86
C LEU A 57 -31.50 -38.54 3.13
N LEU A 58 -32.82 -38.71 2.97
CA LEU A 58 -33.74 -38.74 4.10
C LEU A 58 -33.57 -40.01 4.95
N LEU A 59 -33.39 -41.18 4.32
CA LEU A 59 -33.12 -42.44 5.02
C LEU A 59 -31.76 -42.42 5.75
N ALA A 60 -30.71 -41.84 5.15
CA ALA A 60 -29.42 -41.68 5.81
C ALA A 60 -29.50 -40.77 7.05
N SER A 61 -30.38 -39.76 7.03
CA SER A 61 -30.59 -38.86 8.18
C SER A 61 -31.34 -39.51 9.34
N GLN A 62 -32.22 -40.50 9.07
CA GLN A 62 -32.96 -41.21 10.12
C GLN A 62 -32.10 -42.26 10.84
N VAL A 63 -31.16 -42.91 10.15
CA VAL A 63 -30.25 -43.90 10.76
C VAL A 63 -29.27 -43.25 11.74
N LEU A 64 -28.90 -41.98 11.53
CA LEU A 64 -28.01 -41.21 12.42
C LEU A 64 -28.68 -40.73 13.72
N LEU A 65 -30.01 -40.83 13.85
CA LEU A 65 -30.76 -40.31 15.00
C LEU A 65 -31.25 -41.40 15.98
N SER A 66 -30.93 -42.68 15.75
CA SER A 66 -31.51 -43.79 16.53
C SER A 66 -30.53 -44.83 17.09
N THR A 67 -29.24 -44.53 17.18
CA THR A 67 -28.27 -45.41 17.88
C THR A 67 -27.67 -44.72 19.11
N PRO A 68 -27.83 -45.27 20.33
CA PRO A 68 -27.09 -44.82 21.49
C PRO A 68 -25.68 -45.45 21.48
N GLY A 69 -24.65 -44.61 21.39
CA GLY A 69 -23.22 -44.97 21.44
C GLY A 69 -22.39 -43.93 22.22
N PRO A 70 -21.16 -44.28 22.64
CA PRO A 70 -20.64 -44.06 23.99
C PRO A 70 -20.21 -42.61 24.29
N THR A 71 -20.13 -42.30 25.59
CA THR A 71 -19.70 -41.00 26.14
C THR A 71 -18.26 -40.67 25.74
N TRP A 72 -18.12 -39.80 24.74
CA TRP A 72 -16.88 -39.10 24.46
C TRP A 72 -16.85 -37.79 25.26
N SER A 73 -15.85 -37.62 26.11
CA SER A 73 -15.59 -36.34 26.78
C SER A 73 -15.07 -35.34 25.74
N PHE A 74 -15.97 -34.51 25.21
CA PHE A 74 -15.57 -33.35 24.44
C PHE A 74 -15.01 -32.29 25.40
N SER A 75 -13.73 -31.93 25.24
CA SER A 75 -13.28 -30.61 25.67
C SER A 75 -14.15 -29.56 24.96
N PRO A 76 -14.61 -28.50 25.63
CA PRO A 76 -15.45 -27.51 24.98
C PRO A 76 -14.65 -26.89 23.83
N MET A 77 -15.14 -27.10 22.61
CA MET A 77 -14.72 -26.29 21.48
C MET A 77 -15.02 -24.84 21.86
N SER A 78 -13.96 -24.02 21.97
CA SER A 78 -14.08 -22.59 22.15
C SER A 78 -14.99 -22.04 21.05
N VAL A 79 -16.18 -21.58 21.41
CA VAL A 79 -16.98 -20.73 20.53
C VAL A 79 -16.05 -19.57 20.14
N PRO A 80 -15.75 -19.35 18.85
CA PRO A 80 -14.93 -18.21 18.47
C PRO A 80 -15.62 -16.95 19.02
N PRO A 81 -14.86 -16.01 19.60
CA PRO A 81 -15.43 -14.74 20.02
C PRO A 81 -16.20 -14.13 18.84
N PRO A 82 -17.33 -13.45 19.09
CA PRO A 82 -18.07 -12.80 18.01
C PRO A 82 -17.09 -11.94 17.19
N PRO A 83 -17.23 -11.90 15.85
CA PRO A 83 -16.31 -11.15 15.01
C PRO A 83 -16.26 -9.71 15.52
N GLU A 84 -15.04 -9.26 15.81
CA GLU A 84 -14.80 -7.88 16.21
C GLU A 84 -15.37 -6.94 15.11
N PRO A 85 -16.19 -5.94 15.49
CA PRO A 85 -17.00 -5.19 14.53
C PRO A 85 -16.17 -4.29 13.61
N PHE A 86 -14.93 -3.93 13.98
CA PHE A 86 -14.06 -3.08 13.17
C PHE A 86 -12.87 -3.86 12.60
N ARG A 87 -12.67 -3.71 11.28
CA ARG A 87 -11.47 -4.19 10.59
C ARG A 87 -11.07 -3.20 9.51
N LEU A 88 -9.79 -2.84 9.49
CA LEU A 88 -9.17 -2.00 8.47
C LEU A 88 -7.93 -2.69 7.91
N GLY A 89 -7.82 -2.79 6.58
CA GLY A 89 -6.64 -3.32 5.90
C GLY A 89 -5.75 -2.21 5.36
N TYR A 90 -4.44 -2.42 5.39
CA TYR A 90 -3.44 -1.50 4.86
C TYR A 90 -2.44 -2.22 3.94
N VAL A 91 -2.12 -1.59 2.82
CA VAL A 91 -1.04 -1.99 1.91
C VAL A 91 -0.48 -0.75 1.22
N THR A 92 0.80 -0.77 0.89
CA THR A 92 1.52 0.37 0.32
C THR A 92 2.61 -0.10 -0.62
N ASP A 93 3.11 0.81 -1.45
CA ASP A 93 4.30 0.62 -2.28
C ASP A 93 4.16 -0.60 -3.21
N VAL A 94 2.95 -0.95 -3.66
CA VAL A 94 2.76 -2.08 -4.60
C VAL A 94 3.49 -1.82 -5.91
N GLU A 95 3.64 -0.54 -6.30
CA GLU A 95 4.47 -0.09 -7.41
C GLU A 95 4.17 -0.88 -8.71
N GLY A 96 2.89 -1.08 -9.04
CA GLY A 96 2.46 -1.80 -10.24
C GLY A 96 2.62 -3.32 -10.21
N ASN A 97 3.13 -3.91 -9.13
CA ASN A 97 3.32 -5.35 -9.02
C ASN A 97 1.98 -6.06 -8.65
N LEU A 98 1.18 -6.34 -9.67
CA LEU A 98 -0.11 -7.03 -9.50
C LEU A 98 0.02 -8.47 -9.01
N GLU A 99 1.16 -9.14 -9.24
CA GLU A 99 1.39 -10.47 -8.71
C GLU A 99 1.54 -10.43 -7.18
N TYR A 100 2.37 -9.51 -6.67
CA TYR A 100 2.46 -9.24 -5.24
C TYR A 100 1.10 -8.84 -4.64
N PHE A 101 0.38 -7.95 -5.33
CA PHE A 101 -0.93 -7.49 -4.86
C PHE A 101 -1.97 -8.60 -4.82
N SER A 102 -1.93 -9.54 -5.77
CA SER A 102 -2.77 -10.74 -5.77
C SER A 102 -2.46 -11.64 -4.57
N ARG A 103 -1.17 -11.85 -4.26
CA ARG A 103 -0.76 -12.58 -3.03
C ARG A 103 -1.23 -11.89 -1.76
N PHE A 104 -1.20 -10.55 -1.71
CA PHE A 104 -1.75 -9.77 -0.61
C PHE A 104 -3.26 -9.98 -0.47
N CYS A 105 -4.04 -9.83 -1.55
CA CYS A 105 -5.49 -9.98 -1.53
C CYS A 105 -5.91 -11.41 -1.15
N ALA A 106 -5.16 -12.42 -1.59
CA ALA A 106 -5.40 -13.82 -1.22
C ALA A 106 -5.25 -14.11 0.28
N LEU A 107 -4.51 -13.27 1.01
CA LEU A 107 -4.32 -13.37 2.46
C LEU A 107 -5.14 -12.35 3.25
N SER A 108 -5.70 -11.34 2.58
CA SER A 108 -6.43 -10.26 3.23
C SER A 108 -7.79 -10.72 3.75
N ASN A 109 -8.16 -10.22 4.93
CA ASN A 109 -9.51 -10.36 5.48
C ASN A 109 -10.43 -9.18 5.11
N VAL A 110 -9.94 -8.26 4.27
CA VAL A 110 -10.58 -6.96 3.98
C VAL A 110 -10.91 -6.81 2.50
N LEU A 111 -10.03 -7.28 1.63
CA LEU A 111 -10.04 -6.96 0.21
C LEU A 111 -9.96 -8.22 -0.63
N ASP A 112 -10.86 -8.36 -1.59
CA ASP A 112 -10.80 -9.42 -2.60
C ASP A 112 -10.46 -8.82 -3.97
N LEU A 113 -9.61 -9.52 -4.72
CA LEU A 113 -9.22 -9.20 -6.09
C LEU A 113 -9.90 -10.16 -7.05
N HIS A 114 -10.55 -9.61 -8.06
CA HIS A 114 -11.26 -10.35 -9.10
C HIS A 114 -10.74 -9.94 -10.47
N GLU A 115 -10.78 -10.87 -11.41
CA GLU A 115 -10.47 -10.59 -12.81
C GLU A 115 -11.75 -10.38 -13.63
N SER A 116 -11.69 -9.47 -14.60
CA SER A 116 -12.77 -9.25 -15.57
C SER A 116 -12.18 -8.99 -16.96
N PRO A 117 -12.98 -9.07 -18.04
CA PRO A 117 -12.50 -8.69 -19.37
C PRO A 117 -11.96 -7.25 -19.46
N SER A 118 -12.42 -6.35 -18.59
CA SER A 118 -11.94 -4.97 -18.47
C SER A 118 -10.69 -4.79 -17.59
N GLY A 119 -10.15 -5.89 -17.05
CA GLY A 119 -9.04 -5.91 -16.11
C GLY A 119 -9.47 -6.19 -14.66
N PRO A 120 -8.53 -6.12 -13.71
CA PRO A 120 -8.79 -6.45 -12.32
C PRO A 120 -9.76 -5.45 -11.68
N PHE A 121 -10.61 -5.93 -10.78
CA PHE A 121 -11.45 -5.11 -9.93
C PHE A 121 -11.42 -5.61 -8.48
N LEU A 122 -11.63 -4.68 -7.56
CA LEU A 122 -11.53 -4.92 -6.12
C LEU A 122 -12.90 -4.89 -5.46
N THR A 123 -13.17 -5.80 -4.53
CA THR A 123 -14.34 -5.71 -3.64
C THR A 123 -13.88 -5.55 -2.19
N LEU A 124 -14.48 -4.59 -1.50
CA LEU A 124 -14.30 -4.40 -0.07
C LEU A 124 -15.30 -5.29 0.66
N ARG A 125 -14.83 -6.10 1.60
CA ARG A 125 -15.72 -6.94 2.42
C ARG A 125 -16.61 -6.10 3.33
N ASP A 126 -17.76 -6.67 3.69
CA ASP A 126 -18.76 -5.98 4.50
C ASP A 126 -18.18 -5.54 5.85
N GLY A 127 -18.56 -4.34 6.29
CA GLY A 127 -18.06 -3.73 7.54
C GLY A 127 -16.57 -3.33 7.55
N CYS A 128 -15.79 -3.69 6.53
CA CYS A 128 -14.36 -3.41 6.50
C CYS A 128 -14.04 -2.01 5.96
N HIS A 129 -12.85 -1.52 6.32
CA HIS A 129 -12.21 -0.30 5.80
C HIS A 129 -10.89 -0.66 5.12
N PHE A 130 -10.40 0.18 4.22
CA PHE A 130 -9.15 -0.07 3.51
C PHE A 130 -8.37 1.22 3.26
N VAL A 131 -7.06 1.17 3.48
CA VAL A 131 -6.13 2.27 3.21
C VAL A 131 -5.04 1.77 2.27
N TYR A 132 -4.89 2.43 1.12
CA TYR A 132 -3.74 2.25 0.25
C TYR A 132 -2.72 3.36 0.53
N GLY A 133 -1.51 3.00 0.94
CA GLY A 133 -0.51 3.91 1.52
C GLY A 133 0.30 4.76 0.54
N GLY A 134 0.06 4.65 -0.77
CA GLY A 134 0.79 5.38 -1.81
C GLY A 134 1.79 4.51 -2.55
N ASP A 135 2.49 5.13 -3.51
CA ASP A 135 3.43 4.48 -4.42
C ASP A 135 2.76 3.33 -5.21
N ALA A 136 1.77 3.72 -6.01
CA ALA A 136 0.99 2.80 -6.84
C ALA A 136 1.73 2.36 -8.12
N VAL A 137 2.75 3.10 -8.56
CA VAL A 137 3.36 2.93 -9.89
C VAL A 137 4.88 2.69 -9.85
N ASP A 138 5.41 2.07 -10.91
CA ASP A 138 6.80 2.09 -11.44
C ASP A 138 7.50 0.72 -11.53
N ARG A 139 7.34 -0.19 -10.57
CA ARG A 139 8.19 -1.39 -10.41
C ARG A 139 7.55 -2.66 -10.96
N GLY A 140 6.40 -2.58 -11.62
CA GLY A 140 5.73 -3.75 -12.18
C GLY A 140 4.81 -3.43 -13.35
N PRO A 141 4.47 -4.43 -14.18
CA PRO A 141 3.69 -4.27 -15.41
C PRO A 141 2.18 -4.23 -15.13
N GLY A 142 1.77 -3.38 -14.19
CA GLY A 142 0.39 -3.32 -13.70
C GLY A 142 -0.06 -1.96 -13.17
N ASP A 143 0.77 -0.92 -13.32
CA ASP A 143 0.52 0.46 -12.85
C ASP A 143 -0.88 0.97 -13.20
N ILE A 144 -1.27 0.84 -14.48
CA ILE A 144 -2.50 1.42 -15.02
C ILE A 144 -3.71 0.67 -14.47
N ARG A 145 -3.70 -0.66 -14.56
CA ARG A 145 -4.75 -1.52 -14.01
C ARG A 145 -4.91 -1.34 -12.49
N LEU A 146 -3.81 -1.25 -11.75
CA LEU A 146 -3.84 -1.02 -10.30
C LEU A 146 -4.47 0.34 -9.96
N CYS A 147 -4.04 1.43 -10.61
CA CYS A 147 -4.61 2.76 -10.41
C CYS A 147 -6.13 2.78 -10.69
N ARG A 148 -6.57 2.13 -11.76
CA ARG A 148 -8.00 2.01 -12.11
C ARG A 148 -8.79 1.27 -11.04
N ALA A 149 -8.26 0.13 -10.57
CA ALA A 149 -8.90 -0.70 -9.56
C ALA A 149 -9.04 0.05 -8.22
N LEU A 150 -7.99 0.72 -7.76
CA LEU A 150 -7.98 1.51 -6.52
C LEU A 150 -8.92 2.72 -6.61
N ALA A 151 -8.85 3.49 -7.68
CA ALA A 151 -9.74 4.65 -7.87
C ALA A 151 -11.22 4.22 -7.98
N SER A 152 -11.51 3.10 -8.65
CA SER A 152 -12.86 2.51 -8.71
C SER A 152 -13.35 2.09 -7.32
N LEU A 153 -12.49 1.47 -6.52
CA LEU A 153 -12.82 1.06 -5.15
C LEU A 153 -13.15 2.27 -4.27
N LYS A 154 -12.33 3.33 -4.32
CA LYS A 154 -12.59 4.60 -3.60
C LYS A 154 -13.93 5.22 -4.01
N ARG A 155 -14.25 5.26 -5.31
CA ARG A 155 -15.54 5.81 -5.78
C ARG A 155 -16.75 5.04 -5.27
N ARG A 156 -16.66 3.72 -5.13
CA ARG A 156 -17.75 2.88 -4.63
C ARG A 156 -17.90 2.90 -3.10
N HIS A 157 -16.81 3.20 -2.39
CA HIS A 157 -16.77 3.21 -0.92
C HIS A 157 -16.04 4.45 -0.39
N PRO A 158 -16.52 5.67 -0.66
CA PRO A 158 -15.80 6.91 -0.37
C PRO A 158 -15.48 7.12 1.11
N ASP A 159 -16.32 6.61 2.01
CA ASP A 159 -16.18 6.78 3.46
C ASP A 159 -15.40 5.64 4.13
N ARG A 160 -15.14 4.53 3.41
CA ARG A 160 -14.46 3.34 3.95
C ARG A 160 -13.12 3.04 3.28
N VAL A 161 -12.84 3.65 2.14
CA VAL A 161 -11.61 3.45 1.38
C VAL A 161 -10.86 4.77 1.35
N PHE A 162 -9.57 4.74 1.67
CA PHE A 162 -8.69 5.90 1.64
C PHE A 162 -7.48 5.56 0.78
N LEU A 163 -7.13 6.46 -0.13
CA LEU A 163 -5.95 6.32 -0.97
C LEU A 163 -5.00 7.44 -0.58
N LEU A 164 -3.72 7.15 -0.39
CA LEU A 164 -2.70 8.15 -0.10
C LEU A 164 -1.81 8.39 -1.30
N VAL A 165 -1.30 9.61 -1.45
CA VAL A 165 -0.26 9.89 -2.44
C VAL A 165 1.11 9.53 -1.90
N GLY A 166 1.88 8.77 -2.69
CA GLY A 166 3.29 8.51 -2.43
C GLY A 166 4.21 9.42 -3.23
N ASN A 167 5.52 9.33 -2.96
CA ASN A 167 6.50 10.17 -3.66
C ASN A 167 6.60 9.78 -5.14
N ARG A 168 6.42 8.49 -5.46
CA ARG A 168 6.42 7.99 -6.84
C ARG A 168 5.18 8.44 -7.60
N ASP A 169 4.04 8.57 -6.92
CA ASP A 169 2.81 9.02 -7.56
C ASP A 169 2.91 10.51 -7.96
N LEU A 170 3.36 11.34 -7.01
CA LEU A 170 3.47 12.78 -7.21
C LEU A 170 4.57 13.15 -8.22
N ASN A 171 5.69 12.43 -8.23
CA ASN A 171 6.80 12.79 -9.11
C ASN A 171 6.48 12.66 -10.60
N LYS A 172 5.42 11.93 -10.98
CA LYS A 172 4.99 11.80 -12.39
C LYS A 172 4.36 13.07 -12.95
N LEU A 173 3.90 13.99 -12.10
CA LEU A 173 3.36 15.28 -12.56
C LEU A 173 4.39 16.08 -13.38
N ARG A 174 5.69 15.88 -13.12
CA ARG A 174 6.75 16.57 -13.87
C ARG A 174 6.83 16.13 -15.33
N LEU A 175 6.34 14.92 -15.66
CA LEU A 175 6.40 14.37 -17.02
C LEU A 175 5.56 15.20 -18.00
N SER A 176 4.51 15.88 -17.55
CA SER A 176 3.71 16.79 -18.39
C SER A 176 4.59 17.88 -19.01
N ALA A 177 5.41 18.53 -18.18
CA ALA A 177 6.28 19.63 -18.62
C ALA A 177 7.57 19.11 -19.28
N GLU A 178 8.23 18.12 -18.69
CA GLU A 178 9.56 17.64 -19.13
C GLU A 178 9.53 16.73 -20.36
N LEU A 179 8.35 16.19 -20.69
CA LEU A 179 8.13 15.50 -21.97
C LEU A 179 7.24 16.30 -22.91
N SER A 180 6.99 17.59 -22.65
CA SER A 180 6.30 18.45 -23.62
C SER A 180 7.16 18.63 -24.88
N ASP A 181 6.53 18.90 -26.02
CA ASP A 181 7.28 19.09 -27.27
C ASP A 181 8.25 20.29 -27.16
N ASP A 182 7.87 21.34 -26.42
CA ASP A 182 8.71 22.51 -26.13
C ASP A 182 9.95 22.17 -25.27
N ASP A 183 9.85 21.24 -24.31
CA ASP A 183 11.00 20.82 -23.49
C ASP A 183 11.87 19.80 -24.23
N LEU A 184 11.28 18.96 -25.07
CA LEU A 184 12.02 18.03 -25.92
C LEU A 184 12.82 18.73 -27.03
N ALA A 185 12.40 19.92 -27.46
CA ALA A 185 13.13 20.73 -28.44
C ALA A 185 14.45 21.34 -27.89
N ARG A 186 14.65 21.32 -26.57
CA ARG A 186 15.89 21.80 -25.94
C ARG A 186 17.08 20.95 -26.34
N THR A 187 18.25 21.56 -26.39
CA THR A 187 19.51 20.84 -26.56
C THR A 187 19.86 20.04 -25.30
N ILE A 188 20.65 18.98 -25.46
CA ILE A 188 20.96 18.05 -24.36
C ILE A 188 21.77 18.70 -23.22
N ASP A 189 22.45 19.81 -23.48
CA ASP A 189 23.22 20.57 -22.46
C ASP A 189 22.35 21.51 -21.62
N GLU A 190 21.17 21.88 -22.13
CA GLU A 190 20.28 22.78 -21.41
C GLU A 190 19.53 22.05 -20.29
N ILE A 191 19.49 20.72 -20.29
CA ILE A 191 18.75 19.91 -19.31
C ILE A 191 19.67 19.63 -18.11
N PRO A 192 19.36 20.21 -16.92
CA PRO A 192 20.20 20.03 -15.75
C PRO A 192 20.05 18.61 -15.16
N PRO A 193 21.08 18.10 -14.46
CA PRO A 193 20.96 16.90 -13.64
C PRO A 193 19.97 17.11 -12.48
N PRO A 194 19.46 16.03 -11.84
CA PRO A 194 18.57 16.15 -10.70
C PRO A 194 19.25 16.85 -9.52
N HIS A 195 18.62 17.91 -9.00
CA HIS A 195 19.23 18.76 -7.96
C HIS A 195 19.37 18.07 -6.59
N TRP A 196 18.69 16.94 -6.37
CA TRP A 196 18.73 16.15 -5.13
C TRP A 196 19.75 15.01 -5.18
N ASP A 197 20.34 14.72 -6.33
CA ASP A 197 21.39 13.69 -6.46
C ASP A 197 22.58 14.26 -7.25
N PRO A 198 23.56 14.86 -6.56
CA PRO A 198 24.77 15.39 -7.19
C PRO A 198 25.62 14.33 -7.90
N SER A 199 25.39 13.03 -7.64
CA SER A 199 26.12 11.93 -8.27
C SER A 199 25.49 11.45 -9.58
N ALA A 200 24.27 11.90 -9.89
CA ALA A 200 23.57 11.49 -11.10
C ALA A 200 24.27 12.02 -12.37
N PRO A 201 24.36 11.21 -13.44
CA PRO A 201 24.95 11.66 -14.69
C PRO A 201 24.08 12.74 -15.35
N THR A 202 24.71 13.65 -16.10
CA THR A 202 23.99 14.56 -16.99
C THR A 202 23.34 13.81 -18.15
N LEU A 203 22.35 14.41 -18.81
CA LEU A 203 21.73 13.83 -20.00
C LEU A 203 22.77 13.57 -21.10
N ARG A 204 23.71 14.50 -21.32
CA ARG A 204 24.83 14.31 -22.26
C ARG A 204 25.68 13.09 -21.91
N ALA A 205 26.06 12.92 -20.64
CA ALA A 205 26.88 11.79 -20.23
C ALA A 205 26.16 10.45 -20.46
N TYR A 206 24.86 10.38 -20.14
CA TYR A 206 24.03 9.23 -20.42
C TYR A 206 23.92 8.94 -21.93
N LEU A 207 23.59 9.94 -22.74
CA LEU A 207 23.46 9.76 -24.19
C LEU A 207 24.79 9.38 -24.86
N ALA A 208 25.94 9.82 -24.32
CA ALA A 208 27.24 9.38 -24.79
C ALA A 208 27.48 7.88 -24.56
N GLU A 209 27.00 7.33 -23.44
CA GLU A 209 27.03 5.88 -23.17
C GLU A 209 26.09 5.13 -24.12
N VAL A 210 24.89 5.65 -24.34
CA VAL A 210 23.91 5.06 -25.28
C VAL A 210 24.46 5.08 -26.71
N ALA A 211 25.01 6.20 -27.17
CA ALA A 211 25.61 6.32 -28.49
C ALA A 211 26.75 5.31 -28.68
N ARG A 212 27.65 5.19 -27.68
CA ARG A 212 28.74 4.20 -27.71
C ARG A 212 28.23 2.77 -27.80
N SER A 213 27.20 2.42 -27.02
CA SER A 213 26.64 1.06 -27.04
C SER A 213 25.90 0.71 -28.35
N ARG A 214 25.43 1.73 -29.09
CA ARG A 214 24.73 1.58 -30.37
C ARG A 214 25.62 1.83 -31.60
N GLY A 215 26.90 2.16 -31.42
CA GLY A 215 27.80 2.51 -32.53
C GLY A 215 27.44 3.81 -33.24
N LEU A 216 26.77 4.74 -32.56
CA LEU A 216 26.41 6.06 -33.10
C LEU A 216 27.57 7.05 -32.94
N PRO A 217 27.80 7.94 -33.91
CA PRO A 217 29.00 8.78 -33.92
C PRO A 217 28.99 9.88 -32.86
N ARG A 218 27.81 10.41 -32.48
CA ARG A 218 27.68 11.47 -31.47
C ARG A 218 26.53 11.19 -30.49
N PRO A 219 26.61 11.72 -29.25
CA PRO A 219 25.50 11.63 -28.28
C PRO A 219 24.16 12.14 -28.82
N GLU A 220 24.18 13.20 -29.62
CA GLU A 220 23.00 13.83 -30.23
C GLU A 220 22.27 12.88 -31.19
N ASP A 221 23.00 11.93 -31.82
CA ASP A 221 22.40 10.93 -32.70
C ASP A 221 21.62 9.85 -31.93
N ALA A 222 21.84 9.74 -30.61
CA ALA A 222 21.06 8.88 -29.70
C ALA A 222 19.89 9.62 -29.03
N ASP A 223 19.83 10.95 -29.13
CA ASP A 223 18.82 11.76 -28.46
C ASP A 223 17.45 11.55 -29.08
N SER A 224 16.52 11.03 -28.29
CA SER A 224 15.14 10.85 -28.68
C SER A 224 14.22 11.02 -27.49
N PRO A 225 12.93 11.33 -27.69
CA PRO A 225 11.96 11.41 -26.60
C PRO A 225 11.89 10.15 -25.73
N ALA A 226 12.07 8.97 -26.34
CA ALA A 226 12.10 7.70 -25.63
C ALA A 226 13.36 7.56 -24.76
N GLU A 227 14.55 7.92 -25.28
CA GLU A 227 15.79 7.90 -24.49
C GLU A 227 15.78 8.94 -23.37
N ARG A 228 15.19 10.12 -23.59
CA ARG A 228 14.99 11.11 -22.51
C ARG A 228 14.09 10.57 -21.40
N LEU A 229 12.98 9.90 -21.74
CA LEU A 229 12.16 9.22 -20.74
C LEU A 229 12.93 8.10 -20.00
N ARG A 230 13.72 7.28 -20.71
CA ARG A 230 14.58 6.26 -20.07
C ARG A 230 15.60 6.88 -19.12
N TYR A 231 16.22 8.00 -19.50
CA TYR A 231 17.09 8.78 -18.61
C TYR A 231 16.35 9.21 -17.34
N MET A 232 15.16 9.81 -17.48
CA MET A 232 14.36 10.26 -16.34
C MET A 232 14.03 9.10 -15.40
N LEU A 233 13.52 7.99 -15.94
CA LEU A 233 13.14 6.79 -15.17
C LEU A 233 14.35 6.21 -14.42
N ARG A 234 15.51 6.11 -15.07
CA ARG A 234 16.72 5.53 -14.47
C ARG A 234 17.40 6.44 -13.45
N HIS A 235 17.66 7.70 -13.83
CA HIS A 235 18.58 8.57 -13.09
C HIS A 235 17.88 9.61 -12.22
N THR A 236 16.59 9.86 -12.44
CA THR A 236 15.86 10.88 -11.67
C THR A 236 14.69 10.29 -10.87
N LEU A 237 14.13 9.16 -11.28
CA LEU A 237 12.95 8.54 -10.64
C LEU A 237 13.28 7.18 -9.97
N GLY A 238 14.49 6.66 -10.17
CA GLY A 238 14.96 5.44 -9.52
C GLY A 238 14.16 4.20 -9.89
N CYS A 239 13.71 4.08 -11.13
CA CYS A 239 12.96 2.94 -11.67
C CYS A 239 13.32 2.63 -13.12
N PRO A 240 14.53 2.10 -13.38
CA PRO A 240 15.05 1.89 -14.73
C PRO A 240 14.15 0.98 -15.60
N ASP A 241 13.50 -0.02 -15.00
CA ASP A 241 12.75 -1.04 -15.73
C ASP A 241 11.32 -0.60 -16.09
N THR A 242 10.83 0.53 -15.57
CA THR A 242 9.43 0.97 -15.78
C THR A 242 9.09 1.18 -17.25
N PHE A 243 10.07 1.55 -18.09
CA PHE A 243 9.80 1.72 -19.52
C PHE A 243 9.30 0.41 -20.14
N GLU A 244 9.96 -0.70 -19.82
CA GLU A 244 9.62 -2.02 -20.36
C GLU A 244 8.41 -2.62 -19.63
N PHE A 245 8.26 -2.42 -18.31
CA PHE A 245 7.01 -2.76 -17.62
C PHE A 245 5.80 -2.04 -18.19
N ARG A 246 5.95 -0.78 -18.61
CA ARG A 246 4.88 -0.06 -19.30
C ARG A 246 4.58 -0.69 -20.66
N ARG A 247 5.58 -1.16 -21.39
CA ARG A 247 5.38 -1.87 -22.66
C ARG A 247 4.56 -3.14 -22.46
N GLU A 248 4.90 -3.93 -21.44
CA GLU A 248 4.17 -5.13 -21.05
C GLU A 248 2.72 -4.80 -20.66
N GLU A 249 2.51 -3.78 -19.83
CA GLU A 249 1.17 -3.35 -19.41
C GLU A 249 0.31 -2.91 -20.61
N LEU A 250 0.88 -2.15 -21.55
CA LEU A 250 0.16 -1.75 -22.77
C LEU A 250 -0.16 -2.93 -23.67
N ALA A 251 0.71 -3.94 -23.74
CA ALA A 251 0.48 -5.15 -24.50
C ALA A 251 -0.71 -5.93 -23.95
N VAL A 252 -0.77 -6.10 -22.62
CA VAL A 252 -1.89 -6.71 -21.91
C VAL A 252 -3.19 -5.93 -22.15
N LEU A 253 -3.17 -4.62 -21.97
CA LEU A 253 -4.36 -3.77 -22.15
C LEU A 253 -4.93 -3.77 -23.58
N ARG A 254 -4.08 -4.01 -24.58
CA ARG A 254 -4.47 -4.06 -26.00
C ARG A 254 -4.74 -5.49 -26.49
N GLY A 255 -4.42 -6.52 -25.71
CA GLY A 255 -4.50 -7.92 -26.13
C GLY A 255 -3.55 -8.25 -27.29
N VAL A 256 -2.36 -7.65 -27.31
CA VAL A 256 -1.34 -7.84 -28.35
C VAL A 256 -0.01 -8.34 -27.77
N PRO A 257 0.87 -8.96 -28.57
CA PRO A 257 2.21 -9.31 -28.12
C PRO A 257 3.04 -8.07 -27.71
N VAL A 258 3.92 -8.22 -26.71
CA VAL A 258 4.78 -7.13 -26.20
C VAL A 258 5.60 -6.47 -27.31
N GLY A 259 6.15 -7.26 -28.25
CA GLY A 259 6.91 -6.74 -29.40
C GLY A 259 6.11 -5.88 -30.39
N SER A 260 4.78 -5.87 -30.30
CA SER A 260 3.91 -5.00 -31.13
C SER A 260 3.72 -3.61 -30.52
N VAL A 261 4.16 -3.38 -29.28
CA VAL A 261 4.08 -2.07 -28.62
C VAL A 261 5.41 -1.35 -28.83
N GLY A 262 5.39 -0.26 -29.58
CA GLY A 262 6.60 0.52 -29.88
C GLY A 262 6.96 1.53 -28.79
N ASP A 263 8.16 2.10 -28.85
CA ASP A 263 8.61 3.13 -27.90
C ASP A 263 7.69 4.37 -27.89
N GLY A 264 7.15 4.73 -29.06
CA GLY A 264 6.17 5.80 -29.17
C GLY A 264 4.85 5.52 -28.44
N ASP A 265 4.45 4.26 -28.31
CA ASP A 265 3.27 3.89 -27.51
C ASP A 265 3.51 4.08 -26.02
N VAL A 266 4.69 3.67 -25.55
CA VAL A 266 5.10 3.84 -24.15
C VAL A 266 5.15 5.34 -23.81
N LEU A 267 5.80 6.14 -24.65
CA LEU A 267 5.87 7.59 -24.46
C LEU A 267 4.48 8.25 -24.42
N ARG A 268 3.61 7.92 -25.37
CA ARG A 268 2.22 8.43 -25.38
C ARG A 268 1.47 8.06 -24.12
N SER A 269 1.67 6.84 -23.60
CA SER A 269 1.07 6.41 -22.34
C SER A 269 1.54 7.26 -21.16
N PHE A 270 2.85 7.47 -20.99
CA PHE A 270 3.38 8.30 -19.90
C PHE A 270 2.87 9.74 -19.96
N ARG A 271 2.87 10.37 -21.15
CA ARG A 271 2.32 11.72 -21.35
C ARG A 271 0.84 11.79 -20.94
N ARG A 272 0.07 10.75 -21.23
CA ARG A 272 -1.36 10.68 -20.92
C ARG A 272 -1.65 10.50 -19.43
N GLU A 273 -0.95 9.58 -18.74
CA GLU A 273 -1.42 9.08 -17.44
C GLU A 273 -1.47 10.13 -16.32
N ALA A 274 -0.55 11.10 -16.28
CA ALA A 274 -0.54 12.16 -15.27
C ALA A 274 -1.19 13.47 -15.74
N GLY A 275 -1.14 13.77 -17.05
CA GLY A 275 -1.57 15.04 -17.63
C GLY A 275 -3.01 15.06 -18.15
N HIS A 276 -3.55 13.92 -18.58
CA HIS A 276 -4.88 13.85 -19.19
C HIS A 276 -5.97 13.60 -18.12
N PRO A 277 -7.16 14.23 -18.22
CA PRO A 277 -8.27 13.98 -17.29
C PRO A 277 -8.65 12.49 -17.16
N ASP A 278 -8.61 11.76 -18.28
CA ASP A 278 -8.88 10.31 -18.31
C ASP A 278 -7.64 9.43 -18.04
N GLY A 279 -6.52 10.02 -17.59
CA GLY A 279 -5.33 9.29 -17.16
C GLY A 279 -5.63 8.48 -15.89
N SER A 280 -5.15 7.24 -15.81
CA SER A 280 -5.48 6.38 -14.67
C SER A 280 -4.75 6.82 -13.41
N LEU A 281 -3.48 7.22 -13.55
CA LEU A 281 -2.73 7.85 -12.45
C LEU A 281 -3.36 9.18 -12.06
N ARG A 282 -3.80 10.00 -13.02
CA ARG A 282 -4.55 11.24 -12.74
C ARG A 282 -5.80 10.96 -11.91
N GLY A 283 -6.60 9.97 -12.30
CA GLY A 283 -7.80 9.56 -11.56
C GLY A 283 -7.50 9.00 -10.16
N TYR A 284 -6.35 8.35 -9.97
CA TYR A 284 -5.85 7.95 -8.65
C TYR A 284 -5.51 9.17 -7.79
N LEU A 285 -4.70 10.10 -8.31
CA LEU A 285 -4.26 11.30 -7.60
C LEU A 285 -5.45 12.20 -7.17
N GLU A 286 -6.47 12.32 -8.02
CA GLU A 286 -7.68 13.10 -7.71
C GLU A 286 -8.56 12.44 -6.63
N ALA A 287 -8.47 11.11 -6.48
CA ALA A 287 -9.20 10.34 -5.48
C ALA A 287 -8.40 10.13 -4.17
N ALA A 288 -7.11 10.44 -4.17
CA ALA A 288 -6.18 10.23 -3.07
C ALA A 288 -6.02 11.47 -2.17
N ASP A 289 -5.48 11.27 -0.99
CA ASP A 289 -5.22 12.25 0.05
C ASP A 289 -3.73 12.24 0.42
N VAL A 290 -3.26 13.26 1.12
CA VAL A 290 -1.89 13.28 1.68
C VAL A 290 -1.87 12.55 3.02
N ALA A 291 -2.95 12.71 3.80
CA ALA A 291 -3.11 12.07 5.10
C ALA A 291 -4.56 11.61 5.31
N ALA A 292 -4.72 10.50 6.03
CA ALA A 292 -6.02 10.01 6.48
C ALA A 292 -5.98 9.72 7.98
N VAL A 293 -7.11 9.95 8.66
CA VAL A 293 -7.28 9.60 10.08
C VAL A 293 -8.52 8.72 10.19
N VAL A 294 -8.37 7.52 10.76
CA VAL A 294 -9.46 6.59 11.04
C VAL A 294 -9.37 6.19 12.51
N GLY A 295 -10.31 6.66 13.32
CA GLY A 295 -10.27 6.58 14.78
C GLY A 295 -8.95 7.13 15.34
N HIS A 296 -8.23 6.31 16.11
CA HIS A 296 -6.94 6.69 16.71
C HIS A 296 -5.72 6.41 15.82
N THR A 297 -5.92 6.08 14.54
CA THR A 297 -4.83 5.76 13.61
C THR A 297 -4.65 6.86 12.55
N LEU A 298 -3.44 7.40 12.46
CA LEU A 298 -2.98 8.31 11.41
C LEU A 298 -2.29 7.51 10.30
N PHE A 299 -2.61 7.81 9.05
CA PHE A 299 -1.95 7.26 7.87
C PHE A 299 -1.33 8.39 7.06
N VAL A 300 -0.03 8.28 6.80
CA VAL A 300 0.75 9.14 5.89
C VAL A 300 1.74 8.28 5.13
N HIS A 301 2.13 8.64 3.91
CA HIS A 301 3.04 7.79 3.14
C HIS A 301 4.44 7.69 3.74
N GLY A 302 5.02 8.79 4.22
CA GLY A 302 6.42 8.87 4.64
C GLY A 302 6.63 8.84 6.16
N ALA A 303 6.48 9.98 6.84
CA ALA A 303 6.66 10.09 8.29
C ALA A 303 5.95 11.31 8.92
N ALA A 304 5.48 11.13 10.16
CA ALA A 304 4.92 12.19 11.02
C ALA A 304 5.89 12.47 12.19
N ASP A 305 6.90 13.30 11.95
CA ASP A 305 7.96 13.62 12.89
C ASP A 305 7.84 15.04 13.45
N ALA A 306 8.74 15.43 14.36
CA ALA A 306 8.71 16.75 15.01
C ALA A 306 8.80 17.93 14.02
N ARG A 307 9.28 17.71 12.79
CA ARG A 307 9.35 18.73 11.74
C ARG A 307 8.08 18.78 10.90
N THR A 308 7.31 17.68 10.84
CA THR A 308 6.15 17.55 9.97
C THR A 308 4.81 17.60 10.68
N VAL A 309 4.70 17.15 11.93
CA VAL A 309 3.42 17.18 12.68
C VAL A 309 2.86 18.59 12.76
N GLY A 310 1.60 18.75 12.36
CA GLY A 310 0.91 20.04 12.30
C GLY A 310 1.38 20.98 11.18
N PHE A 311 2.42 20.65 10.41
CA PHE A 311 2.95 21.53 9.37
C PHE A 311 2.25 21.33 8.02
N VAL A 312 1.78 22.42 7.42
CA VAL A 312 1.21 22.47 6.06
C VAL A 312 2.11 23.33 5.17
N PRO A 313 2.66 22.79 4.07
CA PRO A 313 3.48 23.55 3.13
C PRO A 313 2.75 24.74 2.51
N ARG A 314 3.51 25.71 2.01
CA ARG A 314 2.96 26.81 1.21
C ARG A 314 2.65 26.32 -0.20
N THR A 315 1.57 26.82 -0.80
CA THR A 315 1.19 26.47 -2.19
C THR A 315 2.15 27.01 -3.24
N ASP A 316 3.06 27.90 -2.88
CA ASP A 316 4.14 28.41 -3.73
C ASP A 316 5.50 27.73 -3.48
N SER A 317 5.54 26.63 -2.70
CA SER A 317 6.72 25.77 -2.60
C SER A 317 7.20 25.33 -3.99
N ARG A 318 8.51 25.35 -4.19
CA ARG A 318 9.17 25.06 -5.48
C ARG A 318 9.87 23.72 -5.46
N PHE A 319 9.82 23.00 -6.57
CA PHE A 319 10.59 21.77 -6.76
C PHE A 319 11.99 22.10 -7.27
N GLU A 320 12.80 22.65 -6.37
CA GLU A 320 14.17 23.06 -6.63
C GLU A 320 15.02 22.82 -5.39
N LEU A 321 16.33 23.01 -5.51
CA LEU A 321 17.21 23.06 -4.36
C LEU A 321 17.17 24.47 -3.74
N PRO A 322 16.50 24.68 -2.58
CA PRO A 322 16.36 26.01 -2.02
C PRO A 322 17.72 26.56 -1.57
N LYS A 323 18.03 27.79 -1.97
CA LYS A 323 19.28 28.47 -1.58
C LYS A 323 19.32 28.92 -0.12
N ARG A 324 18.15 28.99 0.52
CA ARG A 324 17.96 29.38 1.93
C ARG A 324 16.71 28.73 2.47
N ARG A 325 16.63 28.56 3.78
CA ARG A 325 15.45 27.98 4.45
C ARG A 325 14.18 28.74 4.03
N PRO A 326 13.18 28.05 3.46
CA PRO A 326 11.96 28.71 3.01
C PRO A 326 11.15 29.24 4.21
N PRO A 327 10.40 30.35 4.02
CA PRO A 327 9.49 30.86 5.04
C PRO A 327 8.58 29.76 5.59
N PRO A 328 8.15 29.85 6.86
CA PRO A 328 7.25 28.86 7.42
C PRO A 328 5.94 28.81 6.62
N GLY A 329 5.45 27.59 6.44
CA GLY A 329 4.07 27.32 6.03
C GLY A 329 3.09 27.56 7.18
N ARG A 330 1.91 26.98 7.09
CA ARG A 330 0.89 27.04 8.15
C ARG A 330 1.16 25.95 9.19
N THR A 331 0.91 26.25 10.45
CA THR A 331 0.86 25.27 11.53
C THR A 331 -0.60 25.06 11.96
N CYS A 332 -0.97 23.82 12.20
CA CYS A 332 -2.25 23.39 12.73
C CYS A 332 -2.03 22.70 14.07
N ASP A 333 -2.90 22.99 15.05
CA ASP A 333 -2.84 22.35 16.37
C ASP A 333 -3.58 21.01 16.36
N GLY A 334 -4.66 20.91 15.58
CA GLY A 334 -5.52 19.73 15.48
C GLY A 334 -5.11 18.77 14.36
N VAL A 335 -5.09 17.46 14.61
CA VAL A 335 -4.75 16.44 13.59
C VAL A 335 -5.75 16.39 12.43
N HIS A 336 -7.04 16.55 12.70
CA HIS A 336 -8.07 16.56 11.66
C HIS A 336 -7.99 17.83 10.79
N GLU A 337 -7.70 18.97 11.41
CA GLU A 337 -7.44 20.24 10.69
C GLU A 337 -6.19 20.11 9.82
N TRP A 338 -5.12 19.52 10.37
CA TRP A 338 -3.86 19.28 9.68
C TRP A 338 -4.05 18.37 8.47
N ALA A 339 -4.68 17.20 8.65
CA ALA A 339 -4.98 16.26 7.56
C ALA A 339 -5.85 16.91 6.47
N SER A 340 -6.92 17.62 6.86
CA SER A 340 -7.79 18.34 5.92
C SER A 340 -7.02 19.43 5.15
N SER A 341 -6.10 20.14 5.80
CA SER A 341 -5.29 21.19 5.18
C SER A 341 -4.24 20.61 4.22
N LEU A 342 -3.62 19.48 4.55
CA LEU A 342 -2.73 18.76 3.64
C LEU A 342 -3.49 18.22 2.41
N ASN A 343 -4.71 17.73 2.60
CA ASN A 343 -5.54 17.24 1.50
C ASN A 343 -6.02 18.41 0.61
N ALA A 344 -6.37 19.55 1.19
CA ALA A 344 -6.65 20.78 0.44
C ALA A 344 -5.42 21.27 -0.35
N PHE A 345 -4.23 21.18 0.23
CA PHE A 345 -2.97 21.46 -0.45
C PHE A 345 -2.76 20.58 -1.70
N LEU A 346 -3.04 19.27 -1.59
CA LEU A 346 -3.02 18.35 -2.74
C LEU A 346 -3.99 18.78 -3.84
N ARG A 347 -5.24 19.07 -3.49
CA ARG A 347 -6.25 19.52 -4.45
C ARG A 347 -5.84 20.81 -5.15
N ALA A 348 -5.31 21.79 -4.41
CA ALA A 348 -4.81 23.04 -4.98
C ALA A 348 -3.65 22.80 -5.95
N GLY A 349 -2.68 21.95 -5.60
CA GLY A 349 -1.56 21.61 -6.47
C GLY A 349 -1.98 20.85 -7.74
N LEU A 350 -2.97 19.95 -7.66
CA LEU A 350 -3.50 19.24 -8.83
C LEU A 350 -4.30 20.16 -9.76
N ALA A 351 -4.99 21.15 -9.21
CA ALA A 351 -5.68 22.19 -9.97
C ALA A 351 -4.67 23.10 -10.68
N ASP A 352 -3.61 23.52 -9.99
CA ASP A 352 -2.53 24.31 -10.58
C ASP A 352 -1.80 23.55 -11.70
N HIS A 353 -1.48 22.27 -11.49
CA HIS A 353 -0.94 21.40 -12.55
C HIS A 353 -1.86 21.32 -13.77
N ARG A 354 -3.18 21.19 -13.57
CA ARG A 354 -4.14 21.16 -14.68
C ARG A 354 -4.18 22.48 -15.45
N ALA A 355 -4.06 23.61 -14.75
CA ALA A 355 -4.09 24.93 -15.36
C ALA A 355 -2.79 25.29 -16.09
N ARG A 356 -1.63 24.82 -15.58
CA ARG A 356 -0.29 25.14 -16.10
C ARG A 356 0.58 23.87 -16.22
N PRO A 357 0.21 22.88 -17.05
CA PRO A 357 0.92 21.59 -17.09
C PRO A 357 2.34 21.68 -17.64
N ASN A 358 2.66 22.76 -18.37
CA ASN A 358 3.96 23.01 -18.99
C ASN A 358 4.74 24.09 -18.24
N TRP A 359 6.02 24.21 -18.58
CA TRP A 359 6.84 25.35 -18.17
C TRP A 359 6.25 26.68 -18.69
N ASP A 360 6.40 27.73 -17.90
CA ASP A 360 6.22 29.10 -18.38
C ASP A 360 7.30 29.47 -19.43
N PRO A 361 7.14 30.56 -20.21
CA PRO A 361 8.12 30.95 -21.21
C PRO A 361 9.55 31.15 -20.67
N GLY A 362 9.68 31.57 -19.40
CA GLY A 362 10.98 31.73 -18.74
C GLY A 362 11.57 30.43 -18.16
N ARG A 363 10.82 29.31 -18.19
CA ARG A 363 11.17 28.03 -17.56
C ARG A 363 11.55 28.17 -16.07
N THR A 364 10.87 29.08 -15.39
CA THR A 364 11.04 29.36 -13.97
C THR A 364 9.98 28.66 -13.11
N THR A 365 8.82 28.33 -13.69
CA THR A 365 7.72 27.68 -12.99
C THR A 365 6.87 26.84 -13.93
N ARG A 366 6.26 25.80 -13.37
CA ARG A 366 5.13 25.08 -13.95
C ARG A 366 4.04 24.89 -12.88
N GLY A 367 2.93 24.29 -13.27
CA GLY A 367 1.86 23.89 -12.37
C GLY A 367 2.19 22.64 -11.58
N GLY A 368 1.72 22.55 -10.34
CA GLY A 368 1.95 21.38 -9.48
C GLY A 368 3.31 21.35 -8.80
N GLU A 369 4.08 22.44 -8.90
CA GLU A 369 5.41 22.59 -8.28
C GLU A 369 5.40 22.28 -6.78
N ALA A 370 4.37 22.70 -6.05
CA ALA A 370 4.27 22.44 -4.62
C ALA A 370 4.11 20.94 -4.30
N LEU A 371 3.47 20.16 -5.18
CA LEU A 371 3.34 18.70 -5.01
C LEU A 371 4.64 17.98 -5.38
N LEU A 372 5.32 18.47 -6.42
CA LEU A 372 6.66 17.99 -6.77
C LEU A 372 7.68 18.31 -5.68
N ALA A 373 7.54 19.45 -5.00
CA ALA A 373 8.31 19.76 -3.81
C ALA A 373 7.98 18.78 -2.68
N LEU A 374 6.69 18.54 -2.40
CA LEU A 374 6.25 17.63 -1.34
C LEU A 374 6.86 16.23 -1.45
N GLN A 375 7.09 15.70 -2.65
CA GLN A 375 7.74 14.39 -2.80
C GLN A 375 9.27 14.39 -2.66
N ASN A 376 9.91 15.53 -2.38
CA ASN A 376 11.35 15.67 -2.29
C ASN A 376 11.79 16.32 -0.96
N ARG A 377 12.72 15.67 -0.25
CA ARG A 377 13.13 16.11 1.09
C ARG A 377 13.90 17.42 1.05
N ALA A 378 14.83 17.55 0.11
CA ALA A 378 15.63 18.77 -0.05
C ALA A 378 14.75 19.99 -0.38
N ALA A 379 13.83 19.85 -1.35
CA ALA A 379 12.88 20.91 -1.72
C ALA A 379 12.00 21.36 -0.54
N MET A 380 11.65 20.42 0.35
CA MET A 380 10.86 20.69 1.56
C MET A 380 11.68 21.06 2.80
N TRP A 381 13.00 21.14 2.69
CA TRP A 381 13.90 21.35 3.83
C TRP A 381 13.61 20.36 4.98
N GLY A 382 13.43 19.07 4.62
CA GLY A 382 13.13 18.00 5.57
C GLY A 382 11.72 18.01 6.18
N ARG A 383 10.78 18.83 5.66
CA ARG A 383 9.40 18.95 6.17
C ARG A 383 8.37 18.30 5.24
N SER A 384 8.59 17.04 4.87
CA SER A 384 7.67 16.30 4.02
C SER A 384 7.09 15.08 4.72
N VAL A 385 5.77 15.01 4.83
CA VAL A 385 5.05 13.80 5.27
C VAL A 385 5.04 12.69 4.24
N VAL A 386 5.41 12.97 2.99
CA VAL A 386 5.42 12.00 1.89
C VAL A 386 6.80 11.38 1.73
N SER A 387 7.86 12.19 1.75
CA SER A 387 9.21 11.71 1.45
C SER A 387 10.08 11.47 2.66
N ASN A 388 9.75 11.95 3.87
CA ASN A 388 10.49 11.54 5.08
C ASN A 388 10.23 10.05 5.39
N CYS A 389 11.05 9.41 6.23
CA CYS A 389 10.86 8.00 6.58
C CYS A 389 11.29 7.71 8.01
N TYR A 390 10.68 6.71 8.64
CA TYR A 390 11.23 6.12 9.87
C TYR A 390 12.25 5.00 9.57
N GLY A 391 11.91 4.09 8.66
CA GLY A 391 12.62 2.82 8.50
C GLY A 391 14.11 2.95 8.13
N ASP A 392 14.97 2.12 8.72
CA ASP A 392 16.39 1.98 8.35
C ASP A 392 16.90 0.55 8.59
N GLY A 393 17.62 -0.01 7.61
CA GLY A 393 18.24 -1.32 7.77
C GLY A 393 17.27 -2.47 7.99
N GLY A 394 16.05 -2.39 7.44
CA GLY A 394 15.00 -3.39 7.68
C GLY A 394 14.24 -3.25 9.00
N CYS A 395 14.56 -2.22 9.79
CA CYS A 395 13.96 -1.92 11.09
C CYS A 395 13.16 -0.60 11.03
N VAL A 396 12.34 -0.34 12.06
CA VAL A 396 11.58 0.93 12.17
C VAL A 396 12.53 2.11 12.48
N THR A 397 13.70 1.83 13.03
CA THR A 397 14.87 2.70 13.10
C THR A 397 16.11 1.83 13.37
N SER A 398 17.31 2.38 13.23
CA SER A 398 18.57 1.68 13.53
C SER A 398 19.50 2.54 14.38
N ARG A 399 20.49 1.91 15.03
CA ARG A 399 21.57 2.63 15.72
C ARG A 399 22.30 3.60 14.79
N GLY A 400 22.47 3.25 13.51
CA GLY A 400 23.07 4.13 12.50
C GLY A 400 22.23 5.36 12.21
N ALA A 401 20.92 5.18 12.04
CA ALA A 401 19.99 6.28 11.85
C ALA A 401 19.96 7.21 13.08
N LEU A 402 19.92 6.65 14.28
CA LEU A 402 19.95 7.44 15.53
C LEU A 402 21.28 8.19 15.72
N ARG A 403 22.42 7.57 15.40
CA ARG A 403 23.73 8.26 15.41
C ARG A 403 23.72 9.47 14.48
N ARG A 404 23.26 9.30 13.23
CA ARG A 404 23.15 10.41 12.27
C ARG A 404 22.20 11.50 12.75
N ALA A 405 21.04 11.14 13.30
CA ALA A 405 20.07 12.12 13.80
C ALA A 405 20.58 12.91 15.03
N ARG A 406 21.48 12.32 15.82
CA ARG A 406 22.04 12.93 17.05
C ARG A 406 23.40 13.59 16.84
N ASP A 407 23.99 13.46 15.65
CA ASP A 407 25.25 14.11 15.31
C ASP A 407 25.10 15.64 15.43
N PRO A 408 25.89 16.32 16.28
CA PRO A 408 25.84 17.78 16.42
C PRO A 408 26.06 18.51 15.10
N ASP A 409 26.98 18.01 14.28
CA ASP A 409 27.31 18.60 12.98
C ASP A 409 26.14 18.41 12.01
N GLN A 410 25.31 17.38 12.21
CA GLN A 410 24.11 17.18 11.40
C GLN A 410 23.11 18.33 11.58
N LYS A 411 22.94 18.85 12.79
CA LYS A 411 22.02 19.99 13.02
C LYS A 411 22.53 21.25 12.34
N GLU A 412 23.84 21.48 12.35
CA GLU A 412 24.45 22.60 11.64
C GLU A 412 24.31 22.45 10.13
N ARG A 413 24.55 21.24 9.58
CA ARG A 413 24.31 20.92 8.16
C ARG A 413 22.85 21.14 7.78
N GLU A 414 21.88 20.64 8.55
CA GLU A 414 20.45 20.84 8.30
C GLU A 414 19.99 22.30 8.37
N ALA A 415 20.72 23.16 9.08
CA ALA A 415 20.43 24.59 9.12
C ALA A 415 20.86 25.33 7.85
N ALA A 416 21.88 24.82 7.15
CA ALA A 416 22.51 25.49 6.02
C ALA A 416 22.25 24.81 4.66
N ASP A 417 22.15 23.48 4.64
CA ASP A 417 22.13 22.66 3.42
C ASP A 417 20.88 21.77 3.37
N PRO A 418 19.97 21.98 2.39
CA PRO A 418 18.80 21.12 2.23
C PRO A 418 19.13 19.67 1.85
N LEU A 419 20.32 19.38 1.29
CA LEU A 419 20.73 18.00 0.99
C LEU A 419 21.05 17.19 2.25
N ALA A 420 21.28 17.85 3.39
CA ALA A 420 21.54 17.16 4.66
C ALA A 420 20.40 16.20 5.06
N PHE A 421 19.17 16.45 4.59
CA PHE A 421 17.99 15.63 4.89
C PHE A 421 17.88 14.33 4.08
N GLU A 422 18.64 14.18 2.99
CA GLU A 422 18.58 12.97 2.13
C GLU A 422 19.13 11.72 2.83
N SER A 423 20.00 11.90 3.83
CA SER A 423 20.65 10.80 4.57
C SER A 423 20.06 10.51 5.96
N VAL A 424 19.05 11.28 6.38
CA VAL A 424 18.50 11.24 7.73
C VAL A 424 17.12 10.57 7.74
N CYS A 425 16.93 9.63 8.65
CA CYS A 425 15.59 9.08 8.94
C CYS A 425 15.00 9.84 10.13
N SER A 426 13.67 9.98 10.13
CA SER A 426 12.90 10.50 11.24
C SER A 426 13.06 9.61 12.47
N ASP A 427 13.16 10.19 13.66
CA ASP A 427 13.21 9.44 14.91
C ASP A 427 11.79 9.03 15.34
N PRO A 428 11.42 7.73 15.29
CA PRO A 428 10.09 7.28 15.70
C PRO A 428 9.87 7.39 17.22
N ARG A 429 10.93 7.62 18.01
CA ARG A 429 10.88 7.77 19.47
C ARG A 429 10.87 9.23 19.93
N CYS A 430 10.71 10.18 19.01
CA CYS A 430 10.74 11.60 19.34
C CYS A 430 9.59 11.98 20.30
N PRO A 431 9.89 12.46 21.53
CA PRO A 431 8.86 12.75 22.53
C PRO A 431 7.94 13.91 22.13
N GLU A 432 8.47 14.89 21.40
CA GLU A 432 7.70 16.06 20.94
C GLU A 432 6.62 15.65 19.94
N ALA A 433 6.98 14.82 18.94
CA ALA A 433 6.05 14.29 17.96
C ALA A 433 5.01 13.37 18.63
N ALA A 434 5.45 12.45 19.49
CA ALA A 434 4.56 11.55 20.22
C ALA A 434 3.56 12.33 21.11
N ALA A 435 4.02 13.36 21.83
CA ALA A 435 3.15 14.20 22.65
C ALA A 435 2.11 14.96 21.80
N TRP A 436 2.51 15.50 20.64
CA TRP A 436 1.58 16.16 19.73
C TRP A 436 0.52 15.20 19.19
N LEU A 437 0.92 13.99 18.77
CA LEU A 437 0.02 12.94 18.29
C LEU A 437 -0.95 12.49 19.38
N ARG A 438 -0.45 12.25 20.61
CA ARG A 438 -1.28 11.78 21.72
C ARG A 438 -2.33 12.78 22.16
N ARG A 439 -1.95 14.06 22.27
CA ARG A 439 -2.89 15.16 22.58
C ARG A 439 -4.00 15.29 21.54
N ASN A 440 -3.74 14.83 20.32
CA ASN A 440 -4.68 14.79 19.21
C ASN A 440 -5.45 13.46 19.10
N GLY A 441 -5.39 12.60 20.11
CA GLY A 441 -6.09 11.30 20.11
C GLY A 441 -5.43 10.21 19.25
N ILE A 442 -4.28 10.49 18.62
CA ILE A 442 -3.59 9.47 17.82
C ILE A 442 -2.78 8.55 18.74
N ARG A 443 -2.92 7.25 18.52
CA ARG A 443 -2.19 6.17 19.23
C ARG A 443 -1.41 5.27 18.29
N ARG A 444 -1.67 5.35 16.98
CA ARG A 444 -0.96 4.59 15.95
C ARG A 444 -0.68 5.47 14.73
N VAL A 445 0.52 5.38 14.17
CA VAL A 445 0.88 5.95 12.87
C VAL A 445 1.31 4.83 11.94
N VAL A 446 0.68 4.73 10.77
CA VAL A 446 1.02 3.72 9.75
C VAL A 446 1.55 4.42 8.51
N VAL A 447 2.71 3.95 8.03
CA VAL A 447 3.44 4.55 6.90
C VAL A 447 3.96 3.51 5.89
N GLY A 448 4.42 4.00 4.74
CA GLY A 448 5.13 3.25 3.70
C GLY A 448 6.50 3.85 3.38
N HIS A 449 6.75 4.11 2.11
CA HIS A 449 7.90 4.82 1.54
C HIS A 449 9.24 4.07 1.60
N ARG A 450 9.82 3.87 2.79
CA ARG A 450 11.13 3.20 2.90
C ARG A 450 10.97 1.72 3.22
N PRO A 451 11.60 0.81 2.46
CA PRO A 451 11.51 -0.61 2.71
C PRO A 451 12.06 -0.99 4.08
N THR A 452 11.32 -1.82 4.80
CA THR A 452 11.68 -2.34 6.11
C THR A 452 11.89 -3.84 6.10
N GLY A 453 12.49 -4.39 5.04
CA GLY A 453 12.80 -5.82 4.96
C GLY A 453 11.60 -6.69 4.58
N ASP A 454 11.58 -7.94 5.04
CA ASP A 454 10.65 -8.99 4.59
C ASP A 454 9.31 -9.10 5.34
N CYS A 455 9.09 -8.21 6.29
CA CYS A 455 7.85 -8.01 7.02
C CYS A 455 7.78 -6.54 7.50
N PRO A 456 6.61 -6.03 7.91
CA PRO A 456 6.50 -4.69 8.47
C PRO A 456 7.43 -4.49 9.67
N ALA A 457 7.93 -3.27 9.87
CA ALA A 457 8.65 -2.93 11.09
C ALA A 457 7.77 -2.07 12.00
N VAL A 458 7.75 -2.40 13.28
CA VAL A 458 6.88 -1.76 14.27
C VAL A 458 7.73 -1.27 15.44
N LEU A 459 7.44 -0.05 15.93
CA LEU A 459 7.80 0.41 17.26
C LEU A 459 6.58 0.24 18.16
N ALA A 460 6.69 -0.57 19.20
CA ALA A 460 5.60 -0.80 20.14
C ALA A 460 5.17 0.48 20.87
N ALA A 461 3.88 0.60 21.16
CA ALA A 461 3.31 1.76 21.84
C ALA A 461 3.96 2.03 23.21
N GLY A 462 4.46 1.01 23.92
CA GLY A 462 5.14 1.18 25.21
C GLY A 462 6.33 2.13 25.18
N ALA A 463 6.95 2.36 24.02
CA ALA A 463 8.11 3.24 23.89
C ALA A 463 7.78 4.74 24.06
N THR A 464 6.60 5.19 23.60
CA THR A 464 6.23 6.62 23.58
C THR A 464 4.75 6.91 23.85
N GLY A 465 3.92 5.87 23.97
CA GLY A 465 2.46 5.92 23.92
C GLY A 465 1.89 6.01 22.49
N VAL A 466 2.72 5.93 21.45
CA VAL A 466 2.30 5.85 20.04
C VAL A 466 2.98 4.69 19.35
N GLU A 467 2.21 3.79 18.76
CA GLU A 467 2.70 2.70 17.92
C GLU A 467 3.06 3.24 16.52
N ILE A 468 4.28 2.98 16.04
CA ILE A 468 4.72 3.40 14.70
C ILE A 468 4.89 2.15 13.83
N VAL A 469 4.21 2.11 12.69
CA VAL A 469 4.15 0.95 11.80
C VAL A 469 4.65 1.35 10.41
N SER A 470 5.72 0.71 9.94
CA SER A 470 6.24 0.88 8.58
C SER A 470 5.95 -0.38 7.76
N GLY A 471 5.10 -0.24 6.74
CA GLY A 471 4.58 -1.36 5.94
C GLY A 471 5.32 -1.65 4.63
N GLY A 472 6.28 -0.81 4.23
CA GLY A 472 6.98 -0.95 2.94
C GLY A 472 7.85 -2.20 2.88
N THR A 473 7.60 -3.09 1.91
CA THR A 473 8.35 -4.36 1.72
C THR A 473 8.98 -4.50 0.34
N SER A 474 9.09 -3.42 -0.46
CA SER A 474 9.55 -3.45 -1.86
C SER A 474 10.92 -4.05 -2.13
N TYR A 475 11.73 -4.25 -1.09
CA TYR A 475 13.08 -4.81 -1.17
C TYR A 475 13.29 -5.92 -0.13
N ALA A 476 12.24 -6.69 0.15
CA ALA A 476 12.31 -7.84 1.04
C ALA A 476 13.33 -8.92 0.59
N ASP A 477 13.48 -9.10 -0.73
CA ASP A 477 14.45 -10.03 -1.33
C ASP A 477 15.05 -9.43 -2.62
N PRO A 478 16.03 -8.51 -2.51
CA PRO A 478 16.59 -7.78 -3.66
C PRO A 478 17.27 -8.66 -4.72
N GLY A 479 17.54 -9.93 -4.40
CA GLY A 479 18.06 -10.91 -5.36
C GLY A 479 16.99 -11.47 -6.31
N ARG A 480 15.73 -11.07 -6.17
CA ARG A 480 14.60 -11.48 -7.02
C ARG A 480 14.20 -10.34 -7.93
N GLY A 481 13.70 -10.68 -9.13
CA GLY A 481 13.35 -9.70 -10.16
C GLY A 481 12.31 -8.67 -9.70
N ASP A 482 11.38 -9.06 -8.83
CA ASP A 482 10.33 -8.20 -8.28
C ASP A 482 10.73 -7.50 -6.95
N GLY A 483 11.95 -7.73 -6.47
CA GLY A 483 12.49 -7.21 -5.20
C GLY A 483 11.91 -7.85 -3.94
N ARG A 484 10.93 -8.77 -4.04
CA ARG A 484 10.18 -9.32 -2.90
C ARG A 484 10.24 -10.84 -2.79
N GLY A 485 10.33 -11.54 -3.92
CA GLY A 485 10.28 -12.99 -3.95
C GLY A 485 9.02 -13.54 -3.29
N ARG A 486 9.20 -14.38 -2.27
CA ARG A 486 8.11 -15.01 -1.52
C ARG A 486 7.48 -14.10 -0.47
N ALA A 487 8.13 -12.99 -0.14
CA ALA A 487 7.67 -12.12 0.92
C ALA A 487 6.34 -11.45 0.56
N VAL A 488 5.40 -11.49 1.50
CA VAL A 488 4.12 -10.78 1.43
C VAL A 488 3.71 -10.40 2.84
N ALA A 489 3.18 -9.19 3.00
CA ALA A 489 2.78 -8.65 4.28
C ALA A 489 1.34 -8.13 4.20
N VAL A 490 0.52 -8.56 5.16
CA VAL A 490 -0.83 -8.08 5.41
C VAL A 490 -0.81 -7.34 6.74
N LEU A 491 -1.23 -6.08 6.71
CA LEU A 491 -1.37 -5.20 7.86
C LEU A 491 -2.86 -4.94 8.09
N GLU A 492 -3.36 -5.30 9.27
CA GLU A 492 -4.76 -5.09 9.63
C GLU A 492 -4.88 -4.46 11.02
N VAL A 493 -5.77 -3.49 11.16
CA VAL A 493 -6.19 -2.94 12.44
C VAL A 493 -7.55 -3.55 12.78
N VAL A 494 -7.63 -4.25 13.91
CA VAL A 494 -8.78 -5.07 14.29
C VAL A 494 -9.23 -4.66 15.70
N GLY A 495 -10.53 -4.47 15.90
CA GLY A 495 -11.00 -3.96 17.18
C GLY A 495 -12.52 -3.91 17.38
N ARG A 496 -12.90 -3.45 18.57
CA ARG A 496 -14.29 -3.09 18.90
C ARG A 496 -14.73 -1.81 18.19
N SER A 497 -13.79 -0.95 17.84
CA SER A 497 -14.00 0.27 17.05
C SER A 497 -12.67 0.72 16.42
N ALA A 498 -12.64 1.84 15.72
CA ALA A 498 -11.40 2.41 15.20
C ALA A 498 -10.53 3.04 16.31
N GLU A 499 -11.13 3.36 17.46
CA GLU A 499 -10.53 3.97 18.64
C GLU A 499 -10.10 2.93 19.70
N ASP A 500 -10.62 1.71 19.57
CA ASP A 500 -10.40 0.57 20.44
C ASP A 500 -10.01 -0.64 19.58
N SER A 501 -8.72 -0.75 19.28
CA SER A 501 -8.19 -1.69 18.30
C SER A 501 -6.73 -2.09 18.56
N ARG A 502 -6.30 -3.16 17.93
CA ARG A 502 -4.92 -3.63 17.91
C ARG A 502 -4.42 -3.78 16.48
N LEU A 503 -3.10 -3.85 16.35
CA LEU A 503 -2.43 -4.20 15.11
C LEU A 503 -2.30 -5.72 14.99
N GLU A 504 -2.64 -6.26 13.83
CA GLU A 504 -2.28 -7.59 13.41
C GLU A 504 -1.44 -7.51 12.14
N ILE A 505 -0.27 -8.15 12.15
CA ILE A 505 0.54 -8.37 10.94
C ILE A 505 0.59 -9.86 10.64
N SER A 506 0.51 -10.21 9.37
CA SER A 506 0.61 -11.60 8.93
C SER A 506 1.15 -11.66 7.52
N GLY A 507 1.58 -12.86 7.10
CA GLY A 507 2.00 -13.08 5.73
C GLY A 507 3.04 -14.17 5.62
N ARG A 508 3.98 -13.97 4.70
CA ARG A 508 5.13 -14.86 4.50
C ARG A 508 6.43 -14.06 4.50
N LEU A 509 7.43 -14.58 5.19
CA LEU A 509 8.79 -14.04 5.20
C LEU A 509 9.50 -14.36 3.88
N ARG A 510 10.69 -13.81 3.67
CA ARG A 510 11.49 -14.13 2.47
C ARG A 510 11.88 -15.61 2.39
N SER A 511 11.98 -16.28 3.53
CA SER A 511 12.20 -17.73 3.63
C SER A 511 11.02 -18.55 3.07
N GLY A 512 9.83 -17.95 3.02
CA GLY A 512 8.56 -18.60 2.70
C GLY A 512 7.77 -19.06 3.94
N GLU A 513 8.37 -18.97 5.13
CA GLU A 513 7.72 -19.27 6.40
C GLU A 513 6.57 -18.28 6.65
N ALA A 514 5.44 -18.82 7.12
CA ALA A 514 4.27 -18.01 7.46
C ALA A 514 4.44 -17.40 8.86
N TYR A 515 3.99 -16.17 9.03
CA TYR A 515 4.00 -15.49 10.33
C TYR A 515 2.63 -14.85 10.61
N ARG A 516 2.34 -14.71 11.90
CA ARG A 516 1.21 -13.92 12.40
C ARG A 516 1.58 -13.37 13.76
N SER A 517 1.42 -12.07 13.91
CA SER A 517 1.78 -11.33 15.11
C SER A 517 0.67 -10.37 15.49
N VAL A 518 0.35 -10.37 16.77
CA VAL A 518 -0.73 -9.58 17.36
C VAL A 518 -0.10 -8.67 18.40
N PHE A 519 -0.23 -7.37 18.20
CA PHE A 519 0.31 -6.36 19.12
C PHE A 519 -0.73 -6.01 20.20
N HIS A 520 -0.29 -5.25 21.19
CA HIS A 520 -1.17 -4.79 22.26
C HIS A 520 -2.35 -3.99 21.74
N ARG A 521 -3.48 -4.16 22.42
CA ARG A 521 -4.70 -3.42 22.14
C ARG A 521 -4.56 -2.01 22.69
N LEU A 522 -4.91 -1.03 21.88
CA LEU A 522 -4.85 0.39 22.21
C LEU A 522 -6.28 0.93 22.33
N HIS A 523 -6.61 1.53 23.46
CA HIS A 523 -7.91 2.16 23.67
C HIS A 523 -7.81 3.40 24.56
N GLY A 524 -8.32 4.54 24.07
CA GLY A 524 -8.11 5.82 24.76
C GLY A 524 -6.63 6.10 25.00
N ASP A 525 -6.23 6.33 26.24
CA ASP A 525 -4.82 6.52 26.66
C ASP A 525 -4.14 5.24 27.16
N GLU A 526 -4.84 4.11 27.15
CA GLU A 526 -4.39 2.86 27.76
C GLU A 526 -3.85 1.87 26.71
N ILE A 527 -2.85 1.11 27.15
CA ILE A 527 -2.29 -0.04 26.44
C ILE A 527 -2.73 -1.27 27.21
N ASP A 528 -3.58 -2.09 26.60
CA ASP A 528 -4.04 -3.34 27.19
C ASP A 528 -3.03 -4.45 26.84
N GLU A 529 -2.10 -4.65 27.76
CA GLU A 529 -1.02 -5.64 27.64
C GLU A 529 -1.51 -7.10 27.76
N THR A 530 -2.78 -7.31 28.15
CA THR A 530 -3.37 -8.66 28.23
C THR A 530 -3.71 -9.25 26.86
N VAL A 531 -3.73 -8.40 25.82
CA VAL A 531 -3.94 -8.78 24.43
C VAL A 531 -2.64 -8.65 23.66
N GLY A 532 -2.31 -9.64 22.83
CA GLY A 532 -1.11 -9.60 21.99
C GLY A 532 0.18 -9.96 22.73
N ASP A 533 1.31 -9.70 22.08
CA ASP A 533 2.64 -10.11 22.54
C ASP A 533 3.55 -8.89 22.76
N GLY A 534 3.97 -8.70 24.01
CA GLY A 534 4.80 -7.56 24.43
C GLY A 534 6.25 -7.62 23.99
N ASN A 535 6.70 -8.73 23.39
CA ASN A 535 8.03 -8.82 22.82
C ASN A 535 8.11 -8.18 21.43
N LEU A 536 6.98 -8.02 20.74
CA LEU A 536 6.94 -7.49 19.37
C LEU A 536 7.22 -5.99 19.34
N GLY A 537 7.95 -5.54 18.31
CA GLY A 537 8.25 -4.12 18.12
C GLY A 537 9.21 -3.53 19.15
N VAL A 538 10.02 -4.39 19.77
CA VAL A 538 11.05 -4.04 20.77
C VAL A 538 12.45 -4.20 20.17
N GLU A 539 13.34 -3.26 20.49
CA GLU A 539 14.77 -3.33 20.20
C GLU A 539 15.51 -4.03 21.35
N LEU A 540 16.33 -5.02 21.03
CA LEU A 540 17.19 -5.74 21.97
C LEU A 540 18.55 -5.04 22.12
N ASP A 541 19.29 -5.38 23.16
CA ASP A 541 20.59 -4.78 23.50
C ASP A 541 21.70 -5.02 22.46
N ASP A 542 21.57 -6.08 21.66
CA ASP A 542 22.46 -6.35 20.52
C ASP A 542 22.04 -5.58 19.24
N GLY A 543 20.98 -4.77 19.32
CA GLY A 543 20.42 -3.96 18.24
C GLY A 543 19.45 -4.71 17.32
N TYR A 544 19.15 -5.98 17.59
CA TYR A 544 18.10 -6.69 16.86
C TYR A 544 16.72 -6.22 17.28
N TRP A 545 15.81 -6.11 16.32
CA TRP A 545 14.40 -5.82 16.52
C TRP A 545 13.58 -7.09 16.41
N VAL A 546 12.64 -7.27 17.32
CA VAL A 546 11.62 -8.32 17.23
C VAL A 546 10.52 -7.86 16.29
N LYS A 547 10.53 -8.37 15.06
CA LYS A 547 9.66 -7.86 14.00
C LYS A 547 8.35 -8.63 13.86
N ALA A 548 8.44 -9.95 13.97
CA ALA A 548 7.30 -10.83 13.83
C ALA A 548 7.53 -12.11 14.65
N SER A 549 6.48 -12.90 14.75
CA SER A 549 6.42 -14.20 15.41
C SER A 549 5.85 -15.22 14.44
N THR A 550 6.52 -16.35 14.34
CA THR A 550 6.00 -17.54 13.67
C THR A 550 5.41 -18.46 14.73
N ALA A 551 5.07 -19.70 14.38
CA ALA A 551 4.54 -20.66 15.35
C ALA A 551 5.57 -21.02 16.44
N GLU A 552 6.86 -20.97 16.12
CA GLU A 552 7.94 -21.50 16.98
C GLU A 552 9.00 -20.45 17.32
N HIS A 553 9.14 -19.40 16.52
CA HIS A 553 10.25 -18.45 16.63
C HIS A 553 9.79 -16.99 16.57
N TYR A 554 10.55 -16.11 17.22
CA TYR A 554 10.60 -14.69 16.89
C TYR A 554 11.53 -14.47 15.70
N HIS A 555 11.03 -13.75 14.69
CA HIS A 555 11.81 -13.26 13.57
C HIS A 555 12.42 -11.91 13.91
N LEU A 556 13.75 -11.86 13.89
CA LEU A 556 14.53 -10.71 14.28
C LEU A 556 15.23 -10.07 13.09
N CYS A 557 15.44 -8.76 13.17
CA CYS A 557 16.12 -8.00 12.13
C CYS A 557 17.03 -6.92 12.73
N ARG A 558 18.19 -6.70 12.13
CA ARG A 558 19.08 -5.57 12.40
C ARG A 558 19.68 -5.08 11.09
N GLY A 559 20.00 -3.81 10.98
CA GLY A 559 20.71 -3.34 9.81
C GLY A 559 21.08 -1.87 9.86
N GLU A 560 21.67 -1.39 8.76
CA GLU A 560 21.95 0.02 8.55
C GLU A 560 21.83 0.34 7.04
N GLY A 561 21.06 1.38 6.72
CA GLY A 561 20.82 1.77 5.33
C GLY A 561 20.13 0.65 4.52
N ARG A 562 20.82 0.14 3.49
CA ARG A 562 20.33 -0.95 2.62
C ARG A 562 20.76 -2.35 3.07
N LYS A 563 21.57 -2.47 4.13
CA LYS A 563 22.05 -3.75 4.65
C LYS A 563 21.10 -4.26 5.73
N VAL A 564 20.67 -5.51 5.61
CA VAL A 564 19.71 -6.15 6.52
C VAL A 564 20.24 -7.53 6.92
N GLU A 565 20.29 -7.78 8.22
CA GLU A 565 20.62 -9.05 8.86
C GLU A 565 19.36 -9.62 9.50
N TYR A 566 19.09 -10.91 9.26
CA TYR A 566 17.95 -11.62 9.86
C TYR A 566 18.45 -12.66 10.84
N SER A 567 17.69 -12.89 11.91
CA SER A 567 17.94 -13.93 12.90
C SER A 567 16.61 -14.48 13.41
N SER A 568 16.63 -15.63 14.05
CA SER A 568 15.45 -16.26 14.66
C SER A 568 15.77 -16.73 16.06
N VAL A 569 14.84 -16.56 17.00
CA VAL A 569 14.99 -17.02 18.39
C VAL A 569 13.76 -17.85 18.76
N PRO A 570 13.90 -19.07 19.28
CA PRO A 570 12.76 -19.85 19.74
C PRO A 570 11.94 -19.08 20.79
N ILE A 571 10.61 -19.14 20.71
CA ILE A 571 9.72 -18.38 21.62
C ILE A 571 10.05 -18.69 23.09
N ALA A 572 10.31 -19.96 23.42
CA ALA A 572 10.66 -20.40 24.78
C ALA A 572 11.96 -19.78 25.32
N GLU A 573 12.88 -19.36 24.44
CA GLU A 573 14.18 -18.81 24.81
C GLU A 573 14.19 -17.28 24.89
N MET A 574 13.14 -16.62 24.39
CA MET A 574 13.06 -15.16 24.33
C MET A 574 13.14 -14.51 25.71
N ALA A 575 12.49 -15.10 26.72
CA ALA A 575 12.52 -14.60 28.09
C ALA A 575 13.96 -14.54 28.65
N THR A 576 14.85 -15.43 28.23
CA THR A 576 16.25 -15.46 28.65
C THR A 576 17.08 -14.35 27.98
N LYS A 577 16.72 -13.98 26.74
CA LYS A 577 17.30 -12.83 26.02
C LYS A 577 16.86 -11.50 26.64
N LEU A 578 15.66 -11.42 27.20
CA LEU A 578 15.15 -10.22 27.86
C LEU A 578 15.59 -10.11 29.34
N LYS A 579 15.67 -11.24 30.06
CA LYS A 579 16.04 -11.29 31.50
C LYS A 579 17.53 -11.09 31.78
N LYS A 580 18.42 -11.23 30.80
CA LYS A 580 19.85 -10.93 31.04
C LYS A 580 20.11 -9.45 31.34
N ASP A 581 19.21 -8.55 30.95
CA ASP A 581 19.53 -7.13 30.91
C ASP A 581 18.57 -6.21 31.69
N GLN A 582 17.42 -6.70 32.19
CA GLN A 582 16.63 -5.96 33.22
C GLN A 582 17.28 -5.94 34.62
N ILE A 583 18.42 -6.62 34.81
CA ILE A 583 19.21 -6.59 36.06
C ILE A 583 20.34 -5.52 35.99
N ARG A 584 20.39 -4.70 34.93
CA ARG A 584 21.45 -3.70 34.70
C ARG A 584 20.99 -2.23 34.62
N GLU A 585 19.77 -1.92 35.07
CA GLU A 585 19.37 -0.59 35.55
C GLU A 585 19.10 -0.68 37.05
#